data_AF-A0A482W028-F1
#
_entry.id   AF-A0A482W028-F1
#
_cell.length_a   1.000
_cell.length_b   1.000
_cell.length_c   1.000
_cell.angle_alpha   90.00
_cell.angle_beta   90.00
_cell.angle_gamma   90.00
#
_symmetry.space_group_name_H-M   'P 1'
#
loop_
_entity.id
_entity.type
_entity.pdbx_description
1 polymer ?
#
loop_
_entity_poly.entity_id
_entity_poly.type
_entity_poly.pdbx_seq_one_letter_code
_entity_poly.pdbx_strand_id
1 'polypeptide(L)'
;MIQKTSVCVDAPAWASHKDHQLAPDASKRNKDLEAEVLTWIFQVIGEPVPKGEFEDILRDGVVLCNLMNKLTPGCIKKIQAKGTNFQLMENIQRFQAAAKNYGLPQEEIFQTADLFERRNIAQVALSLYALGRITQKHPEFTGPTLGPKMADKNERTFTEAQLRAHEGELNLQMGYNKGASQSGHGGFGNTRHM
;
A
#
# COMPACT_ATOMS: atom_id res chain seq x y z
N MET A 1 17.82 -11.51 -58.98
CA MET A 1 17.66 -10.26 -58.20
C MET A 1 16.29 -10.28 -57.56
N ILE A 2 16.21 -10.43 -56.24
CA ILE A 2 14.97 -10.25 -55.48
C ILE A 2 15.36 -9.34 -54.31
N GLN A 3 15.01 -8.06 -54.40
CA GLN A 3 15.19 -7.10 -53.32
C GLN A 3 14.10 -7.36 -52.27
N LYS A 4 14.48 -7.84 -51.09
CA LYS A 4 13.60 -7.80 -49.91
C LYS A 4 13.67 -6.37 -49.37
N THR A 5 12.66 -5.57 -49.68
CA THR A 5 12.43 -4.27 -49.06
C THR A 5 12.00 -4.49 -47.61
N SER A 6 12.85 -4.05 -46.68
CA SER A 6 12.55 -3.93 -45.26
C SER A 6 11.52 -2.82 -45.09
N VAL A 7 10.35 -3.15 -44.55
CA VAL A 7 9.35 -2.14 -44.16
C VAL A 7 9.66 -1.75 -42.72
N CYS A 8 10.27 -0.58 -42.52
CA CYS A 8 10.33 0.06 -41.21
C CYS A 8 8.92 0.56 -40.89
N VAL A 9 8.33 0.08 -39.80
CA VAL A 9 7.12 0.67 -39.23
C VAL A 9 7.57 1.75 -38.24
N ASP A 10 7.35 3.00 -38.61
CA ASP A 10 7.65 4.15 -37.76
C ASP A 10 6.79 4.11 -36.49
N ALA A 11 7.45 4.13 -35.34
CA ALA A 11 6.80 4.21 -34.04
C ALA A 11 6.10 5.59 -33.87
N PRO A 12 4.92 5.65 -33.25
CA PRO A 12 4.17 6.90 -33.13
C PRO A 12 4.86 7.90 -32.19
N ALA A 13 4.73 9.18 -32.55
CA ALA A 13 5.41 10.37 -32.00
C ALA A 13 5.03 10.77 -30.55
N TRP A 14 4.67 9.82 -29.70
CA TRP A 14 4.49 10.07 -28.25
C TRP A 14 5.68 9.58 -27.41
N ALA A 15 6.63 8.88 -28.02
CA ALA A 15 7.81 8.35 -27.35
C ALA A 15 8.95 9.37 -27.27
N SER A 16 8.72 10.52 -26.60
CA SER A 16 9.80 11.35 -26.03
C SER A 16 9.25 12.49 -25.18
N HIS A 17 9.16 12.27 -23.87
CA HIS A 17 9.85 13.03 -22.81
C HIS A 17 9.11 12.92 -21.47
N LYS A 18 9.86 12.41 -20.47
CA LYS A 18 9.67 12.54 -19.00
C LYS A 18 8.46 11.76 -18.46
N ASP A 19 8.58 10.92 -17.44
CA ASP A 19 9.46 10.99 -16.28
C ASP A 19 10.21 9.68 -16.05
N HIS A 20 11.49 9.83 -15.72
CA HIS A 20 12.24 8.82 -15.00
C HIS A 20 11.64 8.71 -13.59
N GLN A 21 10.46 8.11 -13.48
CA GLN A 21 9.97 7.63 -12.19
C GLN A 21 10.81 6.39 -11.90
N LEU A 22 12.00 6.62 -11.33
CA LEU A 22 12.77 5.60 -10.66
C LEU A 22 11.80 4.88 -9.73
N ALA A 23 11.45 3.65 -10.06
CA ALA A 23 11.00 2.71 -9.05
C ALA A 23 12.03 2.80 -7.92
N PRO A 24 11.62 3.08 -6.66
CA PRO A 24 12.57 3.11 -5.58
C PRO A 24 13.29 1.77 -5.56
N ASP A 25 14.60 1.85 -5.70
CA ASP A 25 15.54 0.73 -5.64
C ASP A 25 15.19 -0.12 -4.40
N ALA A 26 14.54 -1.28 -4.64
CA ALA A 26 14.12 -2.21 -3.59
C ALA A 26 15.30 -2.78 -2.79
N SER A 27 16.55 -2.42 -3.15
CA SER A 27 17.78 -2.82 -2.48
C SER A 27 18.24 -1.84 -1.40
N LYS A 28 17.72 -0.60 -1.34
CA LYS A 28 18.13 0.37 -0.32
C LYS A 28 17.21 0.28 0.90
N ARG A 29 17.78 -0.19 2.02
CA ARG A 29 17.12 -0.17 3.34
C ARG A 29 16.55 1.22 3.61
N ASN A 30 15.28 1.28 4.00
CA ASN A 30 14.63 2.51 4.42
C ASN A 30 14.73 2.62 5.95
N LYS A 31 15.75 3.35 6.42
CA LYS A 31 15.98 3.51 7.87
C LYS A 31 14.86 4.28 8.58
N ASP A 32 14.19 5.18 7.88
CA ASP A 32 13.06 5.91 8.46
C ASP A 32 11.88 4.96 8.72
N LEU A 33 11.60 4.05 7.78
CA LEU A 33 10.59 3.00 7.95
C LEU A 33 10.96 2.05 9.10
N GLU A 34 12.21 1.62 9.18
CA GLU A 34 12.71 0.77 10.28
C GLU A 34 12.51 1.43 11.64
N ALA A 35 12.83 2.73 11.75
CA ALA A 35 12.65 3.50 12.98
C ALA A 35 11.17 3.72 13.33
N GLU A 36 10.31 4.00 12.35
CA GLU A 36 8.87 4.14 12.52
C GLU A 36 8.25 2.83 13.04
N VAL A 37 8.61 1.71 12.40
CA VAL A 37 8.16 0.36 12.81
C VAL A 37 8.60 0.04 14.23
N LEU A 38 9.87 0.27 14.58
CA LEU A 38 10.34 0.04 15.96
C LEU A 38 9.58 0.88 16.96
N THR A 39 9.41 2.18 16.67
CA THR A 39 8.69 3.09 17.56
C THR A 39 7.28 2.58 17.81
N TRP A 40 6.57 2.16 16.77
CA TRP A 40 5.24 1.58 16.89
C TRP A 40 5.23 0.30 17.73
N ILE A 41 6.14 -0.65 17.47
CA ILE A 41 6.23 -1.92 18.23
C ILE A 41 6.35 -1.65 19.73
N PHE A 42 7.26 -0.74 20.10
CA PHE A 42 7.53 -0.43 21.50
C PHE A 42 6.40 0.39 22.15
N GLN A 43 5.71 1.25 21.41
CA GLN A 43 4.49 1.89 21.89
C GLN A 43 3.36 0.88 22.15
N VAL A 44 3.20 -0.15 21.30
CA VAL A 44 2.21 -1.23 21.53
C VAL A 44 2.58 -2.07 22.75
N ILE A 45 3.87 -2.38 22.94
CA ILE A 45 4.35 -3.15 24.10
C ILE A 45 4.21 -2.34 25.39
N GLY A 46 4.42 -1.01 25.31
CA GLY A 46 4.45 -0.09 26.45
C GLY A 46 5.84 0.08 27.07
N GLU A 47 6.89 -0.15 26.29
CA GLU A 47 8.30 -0.06 26.72
C GLU A 47 9.04 0.99 25.89
N PRO A 48 10.13 1.59 26.39
CA PRO A 48 10.95 2.51 25.60
C PRO A 48 11.73 1.76 24.51
N VAL A 49 11.94 2.40 23.36
CA VAL A 49 12.76 1.85 22.28
C VAL A 49 14.21 1.68 22.77
N PRO A 50 14.78 0.46 22.74
CA PRO A 50 16.16 0.23 23.14
C PRO A 50 17.14 0.82 22.14
N LYS A 51 18.35 1.13 22.60
CA LYS A 51 19.44 1.60 21.73
C LYS A 51 20.03 0.42 20.96
N GLY A 52 19.94 0.44 19.63
CA GLY A 52 20.53 -0.58 18.77
C GLY A 52 20.05 -0.46 17.32
N GLU A 53 20.61 -1.29 16.44
CA GLU A 53 20.12 -1.42 15.07
C GLU A 53 18.84 -2.27 15.05
N PHE A 54 17.99 -2.01 14.05
CA PHE A 54 16.69 -2.67 13.87
C PHE A 54 16.78 -4.19 13.93
N GLU A 55 17.72 -4.77 13.17
CA GLU A 55 17.91 -6.20 13.10
C GLU A 55 18.37 -6.82 14.43
N ASP A 56 19.12 -6.09 15.25
CA ASP A 56 19.68 -6.60 16.50
C ASP A 56 18.67 -6.60 17.62
N ILE A 57 17.78 -5.60 17.65
CA ILE A 57 16.70 -5.49 18.63
C ILE A 57 15.67 -6.63 18.43
N LEU A 58 15.42 -7.02 17.18
CA LEU A 58 14.38 -8.01 16.85
C LEU A 58 14.91 -9.44 16.69
N ARG A 59 16.24 -9.61 16.64
CA ARG A 59 16.91 -10.85 16.19
C ARG A 59 16.49 -12.12 16.94
N ASP A 60 16.27 -12.00 18.25
CA ASP A 60 15.97 -13.13 19.13
C ASP A 60 14.49 -13.57 19.07
N GLY A 61 13.65 -12.80 18.37
CA GLY A 61 12.22 -13.02 18.22
C GLY A 61 11.39 -12.76 19.49
N VAL A 62 11.99 -12.35 20.60
CA VAL A 62 11.30 -12.14 21.88
C VAL A 62 10.36 -10.94 21.79
N VAL A 63 10.88 -9.81 21.29
CA VAL A 63 10.09 -8.59 21.06
C VAL A 63 8.91 -8.86 20.13
N LEU A 64 9.12 -9.65 19.08
CA LEU A 64 8.09 -10.04 18.12
C LEU A 64 6.99 -10.90 18.78
N CYS A 65 7.37 -11.85 19.63
CA CYS A 65 6.39 -12.65 20.36
C CYS A 65 5.57 -11.81 21.36
N ASN A 66 6.24 -10.88 22.05
CA ASN A 66 5.60 -9.98 22.99
C ASN A 66 4.61 -9.04 22.28
N LEU A 67 4.98 -8.51 21.11
CA LEU A 67 4.09 -7.73 20.26
C LEU A 67 2.80 -8.51 19.93
N MET A 68 2.93 -9.74 19.45
CA MET A 68 1.76 -10.56 19.12
C MET A 68 0.89 -10.87 20.34
N ASN A 69 1.50 -11.10 21.50
CA ASN A 69 0.75 -11.29 22.74
C ASN A 69 0.03 -10.02 23.23
N LYS A 70 0.48 -8.83 22.82
CA LYS A 70 -0.23 -7.57 23.07
C LYS A 70 -1.41 -7.38 22.11
N LEU A 71 -1.24 -7.77 20.85
CA LEU A 71 -2.31 -7.72 19.84
C LEU A 71 -3.37 -8.79 20.06
N THR A 72 -2.97 -9.99 20.45
CA THR A 72 -3.84 -11.13 20.74
C THR A 72 -3.36 -11.80 22.01
N PRO A 73 -3.99 -11.50 23.16
CA PRO A 73 -3.58 -12.04 24.45
C PRO A 73 -3.47 -13.57 24.46
N GLY A 74 -2.30 -14.08 24.80
CA GLY A 74 -2.06 -15.51 24.97
C GLY A 74 -1.88 -16.32 23.68
N CYS A 75 -1.71 -15.67 22.52
CA CYS A 75 -1.47 -16.37 21.25
C CYS A 75 -0.14 -17.14 21.23
N ILE A 76 0.90 -16.63 21.89
CA ILE A 76 2.22 -17.26 21.99
C ILE A 76 2.53 -17.58 23.46
N LYS A 77 2.38 -18.84 23.84
CA LYS A 77 2.52 -19.30 25.23
C LYS A 77 3.96 -19.44 25.71
N LYS A 78 4.89 -19.76 24.78
CA LYS A 78 6.28 -20.09 25.10
C LYS A 78 7.20 -19.14 24.34
N ILE A 79 8.01 -18.40 25.08
CA ILE A 79 8.98 -17.44 24.54
C ILE A 79 10.35 -17.74 25.17
N GLN A 80 11.36 -17.92 24.34
CA GLN A 80 12.70 -18.23 24.77
C GLN A 80 13.53 -16.94 24.85
N ALA A 81 13.73 -16.39 26.05
CA ALA A 81 14.49 -15.14 26.20
C ALA A 81 16.00 -15.33 25.96
N LYS A 82 16.52 -16.52 26.24
CA LYS A 82 17.92 -16.92 26.03
C LYS A 82 17.94 -18.40 25.66
N GLY A 83 18.90 -18.81 24.84
CA GLY A 83 19.00 -20.20 24.42
C GLY A 83 19.95 -20.40 23.25
N THR A 84 19.89 -21.61 22.67
CA THR A 84 20.60 -21.92 21.42
C THR A 84 19.99 -21.15 20.25
N ASN A 85 20.75 -20.97 19.17
CA ASN A 85 20.25 -20.30 17.95
C ASN A 85 18.94 -20.91 17.46
N PHE A 86 18.79 -22.23 17.54
CA PHE A 86 17.57 -22.94 17.18
C PHE A 86 16.36 -22.51 18.03
N GLN A 87 16.54 -22.33 19.34
CA GLN A 87 15.48 -21.89 20.24
C GLN A 87 15.04 -20.44 19.95
N LEU A 88 15.96 -19.57 19.55
CA LEU A 88 15.64 -18.20 19.16
C LEU A 88 14.94 -18.15 17.79
N MET A 89 15.38 -18.96 16.83
CA MET A 89 14.68 -19.12 15.55
C MET A 89 13.23 -19.62 15.74
N GLU A 90 12.99 -20.50 16.72
CA GLU A 90 11.66 -20.99 17.07
C GLU A 90 10.71 -19.87 17.56
N ASN A 91 11.23 -18.83 18.23
CA ASN A 91 10.44 -17.65 18.58
C ASN A 91 9.95 -16.91 17.32
N ILE A 92 10.82 -16.74 16.32
CA ILE A 92 10.45 -16.08 15.04
C ILE A 92 9.38 -16.90 14.32
N GLN A 93 9.50 -18.23 14.30
CA GLN A 93 8.49 -19.11 13.72
C GLN A 93 7.13 -19.03 14.43
N ARG A 94 7.14 -18.91 15.77
CA ARG A 94 5.91 -18.66 16.55
C ARG A 94 5.27 -17.33 16.21
N PHE A 95 6.06 -16.28 16.06
CA PHE A 95 5.59 -15.00 15.56
C PHE A 95 4.93 -15.14 14.19
N GLN A 96 5.58 -15.80 13.23
CA GLN A 96 5.03 -15.99 11.87
C GLN A 96 3.67 -16.71 11.91
N ALA A 97 3.54 -17.76 12.72
CA ALA A 97 2.29 -18.49 12.89
C ALA A 97 1.20 -17.60 13.51
N ALA A 98 1.53 -16.81 14.53
CA ALA A 98 0.59 -15.89 15.16
C ALA A 98 0.18 -14.75 14.20
N ALA A 99 1.12 -14.16 13.45
CA ALA A 99 0.86 -13.10 12.49
C ALA A 99 -0.04 -13.57 11.34
N LYS A 100 0.17 -14.81 10.87
CA LYS A 100 -0.72 -15.45 9.88
C LYS A 100 -2.14 -15.59 10.42
N ASN A 101 -2.30 -16.06 11.65
CA ASN A 101 -3.62 -16.21 12.28
C ASN A 101 -4.29 -14.85 12.57
N TYR A 102 -3.50 -13.80 12.78
CA TYR A 102 -3.98 -12.44 12.93
C TYR A 102 -4.48 -11.83 11.61
N GLY A 103 -4.13 -12.42 10.46
CA GLY A 103 -4.61 -12.01 9.13
C GLY A 103 -3.55 -11.40 8.22
N LEU A 104 -2.27 -11.47 8.58
CA LEU A 104 -1.18 -11.09 7.69
C LEU A 104 -1.06 -12.11 6.53
N PRO A 105 -1.13 -11.67 5.25
CA PRO A 105 -1.00 -12.56 4.10
C PRO A 105 0.33 -13.32 4.12
N GLN A 106 0.31 -14.57 3.68
CA GLN A 106 1.48 -15.45 3.70
C GLN A 106 2.66 -14.87 2.89
N GLU A 107 2.35 -14.12 1.84
CA GLU A 107 3.30 -13.47 0.93
C GLU A 107 4.00 -12.27 1.60
N GLU A 108 3.36 -11.64 2.59
CA GLU A 108 3.92 -10.52 3.34
C GLU A 108 4.74 -11.00 4.57
N ILE A 109 4.61 -12.27 4.98
CA ILE A 109 5.35 -12.82 6.13
C ILE A 109 6.82 -13.10 5.75
N PHE A 110 7.74 -12.41 6.43
CA PHE A 110 9.19 -12.63 6.25
C PHE A 110 9.63 -14.02 6.74
N GLN A 111 10.73 -14.53 6.17
CA GLN A 111 11.30 -15.84 6.52
C GLN A 111 12.27 -15.73 7.70
N THR A 112 12.48 -16.82 8.45
CA THR A 112 13.35 -16.78 9.65
C THR A 112 14.78 -16.33 9.32
N ALA A 113 15.31 -16.76 8.17
CA ALA A 113 16.65 -16.37 7.70
C ALA A 113 16.74 -14.86 7.35
N ASP A 114 15.63 -14.23 6.96
CA ASP A 114 15.60 -12.80 6.61
C ASP A 114 16.04 -11.94 7.79
N LEU A 115 15.56 -12.28 9.00
CA LEU A 115 15.90 -11.61 10.24
C LEU A 115 17.15 -12.19 10.93
N PHE A 116 17.17 -13.50 11.17
CA PHE A 116 18.17 -14.13 12.04
C PHE A 116 19.59 -14.10 11.43
N GLU A 117 19.67 -14.31 10.12
CA GLU A 117 20.89 -14.27 9.31
C GLU A 117 21.05 -12.96 8.53
N ARG A 118 20.10 -12.02 8.72
CA ARG A 118 20.07 -10.71 8.06
C ARG A 118 20.06 -10.80 6.53
N ARG A 119 19.42 -11.83 5.97
CA ARG A 119 19.35 -12.05 4.52
C ARG A 119 18.54 -10.96 3.80
N ASN A 120 17.48 -10.46 4.45
CA ASN A 120 16.58 -9.47 3.87
C ASN A 120 15.85 -8.64 4.94
N ILE A 121 16.55 -7.70 5.56
CA ILE A 121 15.98 -6.84 6.62
C ILE A 121 14.86 -5.93 6.09
N ALA A 122 14.93 -5.52 4.82
CA ALA A 122 13.88 -4.71 4.21
C ALA A 122 12.52 -5.45 4.20
N GLN A 123 12.52 -6.76 3.90
CA GLN A 123 11.30 -7.57 3.97
C GLN A 123 10.76 -7.69 5.40
N VAL A 124 11.62 -7.75 6.41
CA VAL A 124 11.20 -7.77 7.82
C VAL A 124 10.48 -6.47 8.18
N ALA A 125 11.06 -5.32 7.82
CA ALA A 125 10.45 -4.01 8.06
C ALA A 125 9.09 -3.86 7.35
N LEU A 126 9.01 -4.27 6.08
CA LEU A 126 7.75 -4.23 5.31
C LEU A 126 6.67 -5.14 5.91
N SER A 127 7.05 -6.34 6.34
CA SER A 127 6.14 -7.30 6.97
C SER A 127 5.54 -6.75 8.27
N LEU A 128 6.37 -6.15 9.13
CA LEU A 128 5.93 -5.53 10.37
C LEU A 128 5.11 -4.26 10.14
N TYR A 129 5.44 -3.48 9.11
CA TYR A 129 4.64 -2.34 8.69
C TYR A 129 3.25 -2.79 8.20
N ALA A 130 3.18 -3.87 7.40
CA ALA A 130 1.92 -4.46 6.98
C ALA A 130 1.09 -4.97 8.17
N LEU A 131 1.72 -5.62 9.15
CA LEU A 131 1.05 -6.03 10.40
C LEU A 131 0.43 -4.83 11.13
N GLY A 132 1.17 -3.72 11.28
CA GLY A 132 0.65 -2.50 11.92
C GLY A 132 -0.48 -1.80 11.15
N ARG A 133 -0.58 -1.99 9.83
CA ARG A 133 -1.77 -1.57 9.07
C ARG A 133 -2.96 -2.50 9.30
N ILE A 134 -2.71 -3.80 9.45
CA ILE A 134 -3.78 -4.78 9.68
C ILE A 134 -4.45 -4.54 11.03
N THR A 135 -3.70 -4.14 12.07
CA THR A 135 -4.31 -3.84 13.37
C THR A 135 -5.41 -2.77 13.30
N GLN A 136 -5.38 -1.87 12.31
CA GLN A 136 -6.46 -0.88 12.10
C GLN A 136 -7.80 -1.50 11.68
N LYS A 137 -7.78 -2.74 11.17
CA LYS A 137 -8.99 -3.50 10.80
C LYS A 137 -9.60 -4.24 11.99
N HIS A 138 -8.88 -4.32 13.11
CA HIS A 138 -9.29 -5.04 14.31
C HIS A 138 -9.91 -4.05 15.31
N PRO A 139 -11.25 -4.01 15.46
CA PRO A 139 -11.92 -3.05 16.35
C PRO A 139 -11.55 -3.25 17.83
N GLU A 140 -11.09 -4.43 18.21
CA GLU A 140 -10.57 -4.74 19.55
C GLU A 140 -9.23 -4.05 19.87
N PHE A 141 -8.49 -3.59 18.86
CA PHE A 141 -7.21 -2.93 19.03
C PHE A 141 -7.37 -1.41 19.05
N THR A 142 -7.23 -0.81 20.23
CA THR A 142 -7.31 0.65 20.44
C THR A 142 -5.93 1.30 20.62
N GLY A 143 -4.87 0.62 20.16
CA GLY A 143 -3.49 1.06 20.33
C GLY A 143 -3.01 2.09 19.30
N PRO A 144 -1.72 2.44 19.31
CA PRO A 144 -1.13 3.31 18.30
C PRO A 144 -1.24 2.68 16.91
N THR A 145 -1.57 3.50 15.92
CA THR A 145 -1.70 3.07 14.52
C THR A 145 -0.41 3.33 13.76
N LEU A 146 -0.03 2.41 12.88
CA LEU A 146 1.11 2.56 11.99
C LEU A 146 0.65 2.85 10.55
N GLY A 147 1.21 3.89 9.93
CA GLY A 147 0.85 4.32 8.57
C GLY A 147 -0.46 5.11 8.46
N PRO A 148 -0.84 5.53 7.23
CA PRO A 148 -2.07 6.28 6.99
C PRO A 148 -3.31 5.46 7.37
N LYS A 149 -4.33 6.13 7.91
CA LYS A 149 -5.60 5.51 8.27
C LYS A 149 -6.22 4.85 7.04
N MET A 150 -6.50 3.54 7.11
CA MET A 150 -7.24 2.86 6.05
C MET A 150 -8.63 3.52 5.91
N ALA A 151 -8.99 3.95 4.72
CA ALA A 151 -10.27 4.59 4.47
C ALA A 151 -11.41 3.58 4.67
N ASP A 152 -12.32 3.86 5.59
CA ASP A 152 -13.58 3.13 5.72
C ASP A 152 -14.38 3.26 4.42
N LYS A 153 -14.97 2.15 3.96
CA LYS A 153 -15.90 2.15 2.83
C LYS A 153 -17.13 2.95 3.22
N ASN A 154 -17.18 4.23 2.83
CA ASN A 154 -18.37 5.06 2.98
C ASN A 154 -19.42 4.66 1.94
N GLU A 155 -20.22 3.63 2.24
CA GLU A 155 -21.39 3.27 1.45
C GLU A 155 -22.41 4.40 1.52
N ARG A 156 -22.47 5.23 0.47
CA ARG A 156 -23.49 6.27 0.36
C ARG A 156 -24.78 5.60 -0.08
N THR A 157 -25.68 5.33 0.87
CA THR A 157 -27.06 5.01 0.55
C THR A 157 -27.76 6.30 0.15
N PHE A 158 -27.88 6.54 -1.16
CA PHE A 158 -28.73 7.61 -1.64
C PHE A 158 -30.19 7.21 -1.42
N THR A 159 -30.97 8.10 -0.83
CA THR A 159 -32.41 7.89 -0.69
C THR A 159 -33.06 7.77 -2.07
N GLU A 160 -34.15 7.01 -2.19
CA GLU A 160 -34.88 6.85 -3.46
C GLU A 160 -35.30 8.20 -4.07
N ALA A 161 -35.61 9.19 -3.21
CA ALA A 161 -35.89 10.56 -3.62
C ALA A 161 -34.67 11.28 -4.25
N GLN A 162 -33.45 11.04 -3.75
CA GLN A 162 -32.21 11.58 -4.33
C GLN A 162 -31.85 10.92 -5.66
N LEU A 163 -32.08 9.60 -5.80
CA LEU A 163 -31.89 8.87 -7.06
C LEU A 163 -32.90 9.34 -8.13
N ARG A 164 -34.16 9.55 -7.74
CA ARG A 164 -35.22 10.07 -8.62
C ARG A 164 -34.99 11.55 -9.00
N ALA A 165 -34.47 12.36 -8.08
CA ALA A 165 -34.10 13.75 -8.37
C ALA A 165 -32.95 13.83 -9.39
N HIS A 166 -32.00 12.88 -9.35
CA HIS A 166 -30.92 12.78 -10.33
C HIS A 166 -31.41 12.37 -11.73
N GLU A 167 -32.41 11.49 -11.84
CA GLU A 167 -33.03 11.15 -13.14
C GLU A 167 -33.66 12.37 -13.83
N GLY A 168 -34.11 13.38 -13.07
CA GLY A 168 -34.66 14.63 -13.61
C GLY A 168 -33.62 15.63 -14.13
N GLU A 169 -32.34 15.47 -13.78
CA GLU A 169 -31.30 16.47 -14.00
C GLU A 169 -30.32 16.09 -15.14
N LEU A 170 -30.40 14.86 -15.64
CA LEU A 170 -29.64 14.37 -16.80
C LEU A 170 -30.31 14.75 -18.13
N ASN A 171 -30.57 16.04 -18.38
CA ASN A 171 -30.95 16.47 -19.73
C ASN A 171 -30.65 17.93 -20.13
N LEU A 172 -29.54 18.53 -19.67
CA LEU A 172 -29.11 19.85 -20.20
C LEU A 172 -28.21 19.75 -21.44
N GLN A 173 -27.92 18.55 -21.94
CA GLN A 173 -27.12 18.36 -23.15
C GLN A 173 -27.52 17.16 -24.02
N MET A 174 -28.80 16.76 -24.07
CA MET A 174 -29.29 15.99 -25.23
C MET A 174 -29.74 17.00 -26.29
N GLY A 175 -28.90 17.16 -27.30
CA GLY A 175 -29.11 18.08 -28.41
C GLY A 175 -30.48 17.89 -29.07
N TYR A 176 -31.35 18.87 -28.89
CA TYR A 176 -32.55 19.02 -29.70
C TYR A 176 -32.17 19.68 -31.04
N ASN A 177 -31.95 18.87 -32.07
CA ASN A 177 -31.65 19.31 -33.43
C ASN A 177 -32.93 19.60 -34.25
N LYS A 178 -33.93 20.24 -33.66
CA LYS A 178 -35.15 20.69 -34.37
C LYS A 178 -35.23 22.22 -34.34
N GLY A 179 -34.33 22.86 -35.07
CA GLY A 179 -34.36 24.33 -35.18
C GLY A 179 -33.10 25.00 -35.75
N ALA A 180 -32.01 24.28 -35.97
CA ALA A 180 -30.88 24.83 -36.74
C ALA A 180 -31.23 24.85 -38.24
N SER A 181 -32.22 25.64 -38.65
CA SER A 181 -32.20 26.18 -40.01
C SER A 181 -31.04 27.15 -40.05
N GLN A 182 -30.00 26.82 -40.81
CA GLN A 182 -28.91 27.73 -41.14
C GLN A 182 -29.44 28.86 -42.04
N SER A 183 -30.30 29.72 -41.49
CA SER A 183 -30.65 31.00 -42.09
C SER A 183 -29.70 32.04 -41.52
N GLY A 184 -28.53 32.18 -42.14
CA GLY A 184 -27.62 33.28 -41.78
C GLY A 184 -26.13 33.11 -42.02
N HIS A 185 -25.64 32.09 -42.73
CA HIS A 185 -24.31 32.22 -43.35
C HIS A 185 -24.46 32.99 -44.65
N GLY A 186 -24.56 34.32 -44.51
CA GLY A 186 -24.42 35.26 -45.60
C GLY A 186 -23.11 34.97 -46.35
N GLY A 187 -23.19 35.04 -47.67
CA GLY A 187 -22.07 34.74 -48.56
C GLY A 187 -20.81 35.49 -48.14
N PHE A 188 -19.72 34.72 -48.03
CA PHE A 188 -18.38 35.26 -48.12
C PHE A 188 -18.27 36.09 -49.41
N GLY A 189 -18.27 37.42 -49.31
CA GLY A 189 -18.03 38.26 -50.49
C GLY A 189 -18.53 39.69 -50.50
N ASN A 190 -19.16 40.23 -49.45
CA ASN A 190 -19.52 41.66 -49.48
C ASN A 190 -18.39 42.53 -48.92
N THR A 191 -17.54 42.99 -49.83
CA THR A 191 -16.50 43.99 -49.63
C THR A 191 -17.11 45.27 -49.05
N ARG A 192 -16.55 45.76 -47.95
CA ARG A 192 -16.86 47.11 -47.44
C ARG A 192 -16.18 48.13 -48.34
N HIS A 193 -16.97 48.87 -49.11
CA HIS A 193 -16.55 50.18 -49.65
C HIS A 193 -17.48 51.26 -49.08
N MET A 194 -16.88 52.42 -48.81
CA MET A 194 -17.46 53.61 -48.18
C MET A 194 -18.81 54.04 -48.78
#